data_AF-A0A365PD01-F1
#
_entry.id   AF-A0A365PD01-F1
#
_cell.length_a   1.000
_cell.length_b   1.000
_cell.length_c   1.000
_cell.angle_alpha   90.00
_cell.angle_beta   90.00
_cell.angle_gamma   90.00
#
_symmetry.space_group_name_H-M   'P 1'
#
loop_
_entity.id
_entity.type
_entity.pdbx_description
1 polymer ?
#
loop_
_entity_poly.entity_id
_entity_poly.type
_entity_poly.pdbx_seq_one_letter_code
_entity_poly.pdbx_strand_id
1 'polypeptide(L)' 'MGVGDKFSNKAEELGGRAKESAGAATGDRDLQAEGQADQGEAGIKQGAEKLKDKANEAASKLTGNDK' A
#
# COMPACT_ATOMS: atom_id res chain seq x y z
N MET A 1 8.24 0.01 -13.86
CA MET A 1 7.20 0.57 -12.96
C MET A 1 6.79 1.93 -13.49
N GLY A 2 5.58 2.03 -14.04
CA GLY A 2 5.09 3.19 -14.77
C GLY A 2 4.55 4.29 -13.85
N VAL A 3 4.39 5.49 -14.38
CA VAL A 3 3.79 6.65 -13.68
C VAL A 3 2.41 6.31 -13.11
N GLY A 4 1.68 5.38 -13.76
CA GLY A 4 0.38 4.88 -13.32
C GLY A 4 0.40 4.18 -11.95
N ASP A 5 1.40 3.33 -11.66
CA ASP A 5 1.47 2.61 -10.37
C ASP A 5 1.66 3.56 -9.19
N LYS A 6 2.53 4.57 -9.36
CA LYS A 6 2.78 5.58 -8.33
C LYS A 6 1.57 6.49 -8.14
N PHE A 7 0.88 6.80 -9.24
CA PHE A 7 -0.32 7.62 -9.20
C PHE A 7 -1.48 6.88 -8.53
N SER A 8 -1.69 5.60 -8.84
CA SER A 8 -2.76 4.78 -8.25
C SER A 8 -2.56 4.63 -6.75
N ASN A 9 -1.34 4.31 -6.29
CA ASN A 9 -1.02 4.26 -4.85
C ASN A 9 -1.33 5.59 -4.15
N LYS A 10 -0.95 6.71 -4.77
CA LYS A 10 -1.17 8.04 -4.21
C LYS A 10 -2.65 8.46 -4.22
N ALA A 11 -3.40 8.02 -5.21
CA ALA A 11 -4.84 8.23 -5.32
C ALA A 11 -5.60 7.42 -4.25
N GLU A 12 -5.19 6.18 -3.99
CA GLU A 12 -5.73 5.34 -2.91
C GLU A 12 -5.46 5.97 -1.54
N GLU A 13 -4.23 6.48 -1.30
CA GLU A 13 -3.88 7.19 -0.07
C GLU A 13 -4.71 8.48 0.12
N LEU A 14 -4.92 9.23 -0.95
CA LEU A 14 -5.68 10.48 -0.95
C LEU A 14 -7.18 10.22 -0.76
N GLY A 15 -7.70 9.16 -1.39
CA GLY A 15 -9.07 8.68 -1.21
C GLY A 15 -9.31 8.21 0.23
N GLY A 16 -8.39 7.46 0.82
CA GLY A 16 -8.47 7.01 2.21
C GLY A 16 -8.51 8.18 3.20
N ARG A 17 -7.65 9.20 3.03
CA ARG A 17 -7.68 10.42 3.86
C ARG A 17 -8.96 11.22 3.67
N ALA A 18 -9.48 11.26 2.44
CA ALA A 18 -10.74 11.93 2.15
C ALA A 18 -11.92 11.22 2.84
N LYS A 19 -11.98 9.88 2.81
CA LYS A 19 -12.97 9.08 3.53
C LYS A 19 -12.84 9.27 5.05
N GLU A 20 -11.62 9.27 5.59
CA GLU A 20 -11.37 9.51 7.02
C GLU A 20 -11.89 10.89 7.45
N SER A 21 -11.55 11.92 6.67
CA SER A 21 -11.96 13.30 6.95
C SER A 21 -13.47 13.48 6.80
N ALA A 22 -14.07 12.88 5.77
CA ALA A 22 -15.50 12.91 5.55
C ALA A 22 -16.25 12.19 6.67
N GLY A 23 -15.84 10.98 7.04
CA GLY A 23 -16.43 10.20 8.13
C GLY A 23 -16.29 10.90 9.48
N ALA A 24 -15.14 11.52 9.76
CA ALA A 24 -14.95 12.33 10.97
C ALA A 24 -15.87 13.56 11.00
N ALA A 25 -16.09 14.21 9.84
CA ALA A 25 -16.94 15.38 9.73
C ALA A 25 -18.44 15.07 9.79
N THR A 26 -18.86 13.92 9.24
CA THR A 26 -20.28 13.49 9.23
C THR A 26 -20.64 12.61 10.44
N GLY A 27 -19.66 12.19 11.24
CA GLY A 27 -19.84 11.25 12.35
C GLY A 27 -20.03 9.79 11.89
N ASP A 28 -19.67 9.50 10.65
CA ASP A 28 -19.82 8.19 10.02
C ASP A 28 -18.56 7.33 10.29
N ARG A 29 -18.71 6.38 11.21
CA ARG A 29 -17.61 5.52 11.67
C ARG A 29 -17.15 4.54 10.60
N ASP A 30 -18.04 4.12 9.71
CA ASP A 30 -17.72 3.20 8.62
C ASP A 30 -16.82 3.91 7.60
N LEU A 31 -17.16 5.14 7.20
CA LEU A 31 -16.30 5.97 6.34
C LEU A 31 -14.92 6.24 6.96
N GLN A 32 -14.89 6.51 8.27
CA GLN A 32 -13.63 6.72 8.97
C GLN A 32 -12.76 5.45 8.99
N ALA A 33 -13.38 4.30 9.27
CA ALA A 33 -12.71 3.01 9.32
C ALA A 33 -12.21 2.57 7.94
N GLU A 34 -13.00 2.77 6.88
CA GLU A 34 -12.56 2.52 5.49
C GLU A 34 -11.32 3.36 5.14
N GLY A 35 -11.34 4.64 5.49
CA GLY A 35 -10.21 5.54 5.22
C GLY A 35 -8.90 5.13 5.91
N GLN A 36 -9.00 4.57 7.12
CA GLN A 36 -7.85 4.00 7.84
C GLN A 36 -7.42 2.64 7.31
N ALA A 37 -8.37 1.79 6.94
CA ALA A 37 -8.10 0.50 6.34
C ALA A 37 -7.36 0.65 5.00
N ASP A 38 -7.83 1.54 4.12
CA ASP A 38 -7.21 1.84 2.82
C ASP A 38 -5.74 2.30 3.01
N GLN A 39 -5.47 3.18 3.99
CA GLN A 39 -4.11 3.64 4.30
C GLN A 39 -3.21 2.54 4.87
N GLY A 40 -3.74 1.71 5.78
CA GLY A 40 -3.02 0.60 6.38
C GLY A 40 -2.68 -0.49 5.36
N GLU A 41 -3.63 -0.83 4.49
CA GLU A 41 -3.48 -1.86 3.47
C GLU A 41 -2.46 -1.46 2.41
N ALA A 42 -2.45 -0.18 1.99
CA ALA A 42 -1.44 0.35 1.08
C ALA A 42 -0.02 0.29 1.68
N GLY A 43 0.13 0.66 2.96
CA GLY A 43 1.41 0.60 3.67
C GLY A 43 1.92 -0.84 3.82
N ILE A 44 1.02 -1.79 4.13
CA ILE A 44 1.33 -3.21 4.25
C ILE A 44 1.71 -3.80 2.88
N LYS A 45 0.95 -3.53 1.82
CA LYS A 45 1.25 -4.00 0.46
C LYS A 45 2.64 -3.53 0.01
N GLN A 46 2.94 -2.25 0.17
CA GLN A 46 4.26 -1.71 -0.19
C GLN A 46 5.39 -2.29 0.66
N GLY A 47 5.17 -2.46 1.97
CA GLY A 47 6.13 -3.09 2.87
C GLY A 47 6.40 -4.54 2.52
N ALA A 48 5.34 -5.31 2.26
CA ALA A 48 5.38 -6.72 1.91
C ALA A 48 5.98 -6.95 0.51
N GLU A 49 5.66 -6.11 -0.48
CA GLU A 49 6.29 -6.15 -1.80
C GLU A 49 7.79 -5.86 -1.71
N LYS A 50 8.21 -4.83 -0.97
CA LYS A 50 9.64 -4.56 -0.74
C LYS A 50 10.35 -5.70 -0.02
N LEU A 51 9.68 -6.33 0.94
CA LEU A 51 10.22 -7.49 1.67
C LEU A 51 10.33 -8.71 0.76
N LYS A 52 9.31 -9.00 -0.06
CA LYS A 52 9.33 -10.06 -1.07
C LYS A 52 10.42 -9.83 -2.09
N ASP A 53 10.57 -8.61 -2.60
CA ASP A 53 11.57 -8.26 -3.61
C ASP A 53 12.99 -8.46 -3.06
N LYS A 54 13.27 -7.95 -1.85
CA LYS A 54 14.55 -8.19 -1.16
C LYS A 54 14.81 -9.65 -0.81
N ALA A 55 13.77 -10.37 -0.37
CA ALA A 55 13.87 -11.79 -0.05
C ALA A 55 14.11 -12.61 -1.32
N ASN A 56 13.47 -12.27 -2.43
CA ASN A 56 13.67 -12.94 -3.71
C ASN A 56 15.04 -12.60 -4.30
N GLU A 57 15.55 -11.38 -4.11
CA GLU A 57 16.92 -11.02 -4.50
C GLU A 57 17.96 -11.78 -3.66
N ALA A 58 17.78 -11.83 -2.33
CA ALA A 58 18.66 -12.57 -1.42
C ALA A 58 18.59 -14.08 -1.66
N ALA A 59 17.39 -14.63 -1.86
CA ALA A 59 17.20 -16.02 -2.24
C ALA A 59 17.81 -16.30 -3.61
N SER A 60 17.68 -15.41 -4.61
CA SER A 60 18.32 -15.58 -5.92
C SER A 60 19.84 -15.57 -5.81
N LYS A 61 20.42 -14.70 -4.97
CA LYS A 61 21.87 -14.65 -4.69
C LYS A 61 22.37 -15.88 -3.92
N LEU A 62 21.55 -16.46 -3.04
CA LEU A 62 21.90 -17.64 -2.24
C LEU A 62 21.63 -18.96 -2.96
N THR A 63 20.61 -19.01 -3.82
CA THR A 63 20.23 -20.22 -4.57
C THR A 63 21.06 -20.38 -5.84
N GLY A 64 21.89 -19.40 -6.21
CA GLY A 64 22.93 -19.54 -7.22
C GLY A 64 22.41 -20.14 -8.53
N ASN A 65 21.55 -19.42 -9.24
CA ASN A 65 21.26 -19.76 -10.63
C ASN A 65 22.34 -19.13 -11.53
N ASP A 66 23.57 -19.61 -11.37
CA ASP A 66 24.64 -19.49 -12.36
C ASP A 66 24.29 -20.47 -13.49
N LYS A 67 23.78 -19.94 -14.61
CA LYS A 67 23.81 -20.63 -15.89
C LYS A 67 23.94 -19.63 -17.03
#